data_AF-A0A6N2VRL1-F1
#
_entry.id   AF-A0A6N2VRL1-F1
#
_cell.length_a   1.000
_cell.length_b   1.000
_cell.length_c   1.000
_cell.angle_alpha   90.00
_cell.angle_beta   90.00
_cell.angle_gamma   90.00
#
_symmetry.space_group_name_H-M   'P 1'
#
loop_
_entity.id
_entity.type
_entity.pdbx_description
1 polymer ?
#
loop_
_entity_poly.entity_id
_entity_poly.type
_entity_poly.pdbx_seq_one_letter_code
_entity_poly.pdbx_strand_id
1 'polypeptide(L)'
;MSKYYSINKFSKILGVSAQTLRNWDKKGKLHPHHTSSNGYRYYSHEQLNQVMNVKPNLDRIVIGYCRVSSNKQKDDLERQIENMKLYLTAQGKPFEIISDIGSGIDYKKKGLKELMKRISQNKVDKVVVFYKDRLLRFGFELVEYIASLYDCDIEIIDHTEKTEQQELVEDLVQIITVFSCKLQGKRANKARKLVKELIDDGGEEDDKNNSSHADPK
;
A
#
# COMPACT_ATOMS: atom_id res chain seq x y z
N MET A 1 24.13 0.40 19.32
CA MET A 1 24.94 -0.61 20.05
C MET A 1 24.13 -1.87 20.21
N SER A 2 24.54 -2.98 19.59
CA SER A 2 23.83 -4.26 19.68
C SER A 2 24.01 -4.87 21.07
N LYS A 3 22.89 -5.07 21.78
CA LYS A 3 22.87 -5.64 23.13
C LYS A 3 22.80 -7.17 23.03
N TYR A 4 23.73 -7.85 23.70
CA TYR A 4 23.80 -9.31 23.76
C TYR A 4 23.46 -9.83 25.15
N TYR A 5 22.85 -11.00 25.20
CA TYR A 5 22.40 -11.66 26.42
C TYR A 5 23.05 -13.04 26.52
N SER A 6 23.63 -13.35 27.68
CA SER A 6 24.06 -14.72 27.98
C SER A 6 22.85 -15.65 28.06
N ILE A 7 23.04 -16.95 27.83
CA ILE A 7 21.96 -17.95 27.87
C ILE A 7 21.11 -17.88 29.15
N ASN A 8 21.71 -17.63 30.31
CA ASN A 8 20.99 -17.51 31.59
C ASN A 8 20.15 -16.22 31.66
N LYS A 9 20.65 -15.12 31.09
CA LYS A 9 19.90 -13.86 31.04
C LYS A 9 18.76 -13.96 30.01
N PHE A 10 19.03 -14.55 28.85
CA PHE A 10 18.06 -14.76 27.78
C PHE A 10 16.93 -15.70 28.20
N SER A 11 17.25 -16.82 28.86
CA SER A 11 16.25 -17.76 29.41
C SER A 11 15.36 -17.14 30.47
N LYS A 12 15.93 -16.34 31.38
CA LYS A 12 15.16 -15.59 32.39
C LYS A 12 14.17 -14.60 31.76
N ILE A 13 14.58 -13.88 30.71
CA ILE A 13 13.69 -12.94 30.02
C ILE A 13 12.54 -13.67 29.31
N LEU A 14 12.85 -14.83 28.71
CA LEU A 14 11.87 -15.65 27.99
C LEU A 14 10.97 -16.52 28.89
N GLY A 15 11.22 -16.59 30.20
CA GLY A 15 10.50 -17.48 31.10
C GLY A 15 10.71 -18.98 30.84
N VAL A 16 11.80 -19.36 30.14
CA VAL A 16 12.13 -20.77 29.84
C VAL A 16 13.41 -21.20 30.55
N SER A 17 13.70 -22.50 30.59
CA SER A 17 14.98 -22.99 31.15
C SER A 17 16.14 -22.78 30.17
N ALA A 18 17.37 -22.63 30.69
CA ALA A 18 18.57 -22.61 29.85
C ALA A 18 18.73 -23.91 29.04
N GLN A 19 18.24 -25.04 29.55
CA GLN A 19 18.25 -26.32 28.84
C GLN A 19 17.30 -26.30 27.63
N THR A 20 16.15 -25.63 27.74
CA THR A 20 15.21 -25.43 26.63
C THR A 20 15.89 -24.70 25.46
N LEU A 21 16.68 -23.66 25.74
CA LEU A 21 17.45 -22.94 24.71
C LEU A 21 18.52 -23.79 24.05
N ARG A 22 19.22 -24.65 24.81
CA ARG A 22 20.19 -25.62 24.24
C ARG A 22 19.50 -26.66 23.36
N ASN A 23 18.29 -27.08 23.74
CA ASN A 23 17.50 -28.01 22.94
C ASN A 23 17.01 -27.35 21.64
N TRP A 24 16.68 -26.06 21.66
CA TRP A 24 16.32 -25.31 20.45
C TRP A 24 17.51 -25.13 19.49
N ASP A 25 18.70 -24.88 20.02
CA ASP A 25 19.95 -24.84 19.24
C ASP A 25 20.19 -26.20 18.56
N LYS A 26 20.10 -27.31 19.30
CA LYS A 26 20.23 -28.67 18.74
C LYS A 26 19.18 -29.04 17.70
N LYS A 27 17.95 -28.52 17.84
CA LYS A 27 16.83 -28.78 16.92
C LYS A 27 16.76 -27.80 15.75
N GLY A 28 17.70 -26.86 15.65
CA GLY A 28 17.69 -25.82 14.60
C GLY A 28 16.59 -24.77 14.74
N LYS A 29 15.89 -24.71 15.88
CA LYS A 29 14.80 -23.76 16.12
C LYS A 29 15.31 -22.35 16.43
N LEU A 30 16.44 -22.24 17.14
CA LEU A 30 17.08 -20.97 17.47
C LEU A 30 18.55 -21.18 17.78
N HIS A 31 19.43 -20.72 16.90
CA HIS A 31 20.87 -20.73 17.12
C HIS A 31 21.33 -19.49 17.88
N PRO A 32 22.34 -19.57 18.75
CA PRO A 32 22.94 -18.39 19.35
C PRO A 32 23.57 -17.50 18.27
N HIS A 33 23.51 -16.18 18.43
CA HIS A 33 24.15 -15.24 17.51
C HIS A 33 25.67 -15.50 17.43
N HIS A 34 26.30 -15.77 18.57
CA HIS A 34 27.67 -16.23 18.60
C HIS A 34 27.95 -17.06 19.84
N THR A 35 29.00 -17.86 19.77
CA THR A 35 29.55 -18.60 20.91
C THR A 35 30.93 -18.05 21.20
N SER A 36 31.22 -17.71 22.45
CA SER A 36 32.57 -17.28 22.83
C SER A 36 33.58 -18.43 22.72
N SER A 37 34.86 -18.10 22.75
CA SER A 37 35.97 -19.07 22.82
C SER A 37 35.79 -20.10 23.95
N ASN A 38 35.07 -19.73 25.01
CA ASN A 38 34.87 -20.56 26.20
C ASN A 38 33.56 -21.38 26.12
N GLY A 39 32.91 -21.44 24.96
CA GLY A 39 31.68 -22.21 24.74
C GLY A 39 30.39 -21.55 25.25
N TYR A 40 30.45 -20.29 25.72
CA TYR A 40 29.28 -19.56 26.18
C TYR A 40 28.46 -19.02 25.02
N ARG A 41 27.15 -19.27 25.06
CA ARG A 41 26.20 -18.82 24.05
C ARG A 41 25.67 -17.42 24.36
N TYR A 42 25.70 -16.56 23.35
CA TYR A 42 25.15 -15.22 23.40
C TYR A 42 24.07 -15.04 22.34
N TYR A 43 22.97 -14.43 22.77
CA TYR A 43 21.80 -14.18 21.94
C TYR A 43 21.62 -12.66 21.78
N SER A 44 21.24 -12.23 20.58
CA SER A 44 21.00 -10.81 20.31
C SER A 44 19.63 -10.37 20.82
N HIS A 45 19.42 -9.06 20.90
CA HIS A 45 18.11 -8.50 21.19
C HIS A 45 17.07 -8.80 20.09
N GLU A 46 17.49 -8.91 18.83
CA GLU A 46 16.61 -9.31 17.71
C GLU A 46 16.09 -10.74 17.89
N GLN A 47 16.95 -11.66 18.30
CA GLN A 47 16.57 -13.04 18.60
C GLN A 47 15.58 -13.12 19.78
N LEU A 48 15.66 -12.18 20.72
CA LEU A 48 14.69 -12.09 21.80
C LEU A 48 13.30 -11.75 21.27
N ASN A 49 13.22 -10.75 20.38
CA ASN A 49 11.95 -10.31 19.78
C ASN A 49 11.33 -11.42 18.93
N GLN A 50 12.15 -12.15 18.16
CA GLN A 50 11.71 -13.32 17.38
C GLN A 50 11.06 -14.40 18.25
N VAL A 51 11.64 -14.70 19.41
CA VAL A 51 11.18 -15.80 20.27
C VAL A 51 10.01 -15.41 21.15
N MET A 52 10.00 -14.18 21.66
CA MET A 52 8.92 -13.68 22.51
C MET A 52 7.60 -13.55 21.72
N ASN A 53 7.64 -13.64 20.39
CA ASN A 53 6.55 -13.23 19.50
C ASN A 53 6.02 -11.82 19.81
N VAL A 54 6.80 -11.06 20.59
CA VAL A 54 6.64 -9.64 20.81
C VAL A 54 7.13 -9.05 19.51
N LYS A 55 6.20 -8.93 18.56
CA LYS A 55 6.28 -7.86 17.57
C LYS A 55 6.67 -6.65 18.41
N PRO A 56 7.83 -6.02 18.17
CA PRO A 56 8.19 -4.83 18.94
C PRO A 56 6.94 -3.97 18.94
N ASN A 57 6.60 -3.42 20.11
CA ASN A 57 5.49 -2.49 20.27
C ASN A 57 5.89 -1.21 19.52
N LEU A 58 6.01 -1.37 18.21
CA LEU A 58 6.04 -0.35 17.20
C LEU A 58 4.63 0.19 17.36
N ASP A 59 4.53 1.44 17.76
CA ASP A 59 3.28 2.20 17.70
C ASP A 59 2.85 2.25 16.22
N ARG A 60 2.30 1.13 15.74
CA ARG A 60 1.92 0.92 14.35
C ARG A 60 0.55 1.52 14.19
N ILE A 61 0.44 2.32 13.15
CA ILE A 61 -0.79 3.02 12.84
C ILE A 61 -1.50 2.34 11.69
N VAL A 62 -2.81 2.56 11.60
CA VAL A 62 -3.57 2.25 10.40
C VAL A 62 -3.41 3.40 9.42
N ILE A 63 -3.19 3.13 8.14
CA ILE A 63 -3.12 4.17 7.11
C ILE A 63 -4.32 4.04 6.18
N GLY A 64 -5.15 5.08 6.12
CA GLY A 64 -6.12 5.25 5.04
C GLY A 64 -5.45 5.85 3.82
N TYR A 65 -5.57 5.22 2.65
CA TYR A 65 -5.03 5.76 1.41
C TYR A 65 -6.16 6.14 0.43
N CYS A 66 -6.18 7.42 0.04
CA CYS A 66 -7.18 8.00 -0.87
C CYS A 66 -6.51 8.56 -2.13
N ARG A 67 -7.15 8.39 -3.30
CA ARG A 67 -6.58 8.86 -4.57
C ARG A 67 -7.66 9.25 -5.57
N VAL A 68 -7.41 10.36 -6.26
CA VAL A 68 -8.12 10.75 -7.49
C VAL A 68 -7.13 10.92 -8.64
N SER A 69 -7.61 10.80 -9.87
CA SER A 69 -6.75 10.82 -11.07
C SER A 69 -6.35 12.24 -11.49
N SER A 70 -7.20 13.24 -11.22
CA SER A 70 -7.00 14.63 -11.64
C SER A 70 -7.30 15.64 -10.53
N ASN A 71 -6.67 16.82 -10.62
CA ASN A 71 -6.97 17.95 -9.74
C ASN A 71 -8.42 18.44 -9.88
N LYS A 72 -9.08 18.17 -11.01
CA LYS A 72 -10.51 18.49 -11.19
C LYS A 72 -11.41 17.73 -10.21
N GLN A 73 -10.94 16.59 -9.70
CA GLN A 73 -11.67 15.73 -8.77
C GLN A 73 -11.27 16.01 -7.30
N LYS A 74 -10.72 17.19 -6.99
CA LYS A 74 -10.25 17.51 -5.64
C LYS A 74 -11.36 17.45 -4.58
N ASP A 75 -12.55 17.92 -4.93
CA ASP A 75 -13.69 17.89 -4.01
C ASP A 75 -14.12 16.46 -3.70
N ASP A 76 -14.01 15.55 -4.67
CA ASP A 76 -14.26 14.13 -4.44
C ASP A 76 -13.18 13.49 -3.55
N LEU A 77 -11.91 13.88 -3.73
CA LEU A 77 -10.82 13.46 -2.83
C LEU A 77 -11.11 13.88 -1.38
N GLU A 78 -11.58 15.11 -1.16
CA GLU A 78 -11.94 15.60 0.18
C GLU A 78 -13.07 14.77 0.79
N ARG A 79 -14.12 14.46 0.01
CA ARG A 79 -15.21 13.56 0.44
C ARG A 79 -14.70 12.15 0.77
N GLN A 80 -13.80 11.60 -0.05
CA GLN A 80 -13.18 10.29 0.21
C GLN A 80 -12.40 10.31 1.53
N ILE A 81 -11.62 11.37 1.77
CA ILE A 81 -10.86 11.53 3.01
C ILE A 81 -11.80 11.60 4.22
N GLU A 82 -12.91 12.35 4.14
CA GLU A 82 -13.89 12.45 5.23
C GLU A 82 -14.56 11.10 5.53
N ASN A 83 -14.99 10.39 4.49
CA ASN A 83 -15.57 9.04 4.64
C ASN A 83 -14.56 8.07 5.26
N MET A 84 -13.30 8.13 4.84
CA MET A 84 -12.21 7.31 5.38
C MET A 84 -11.94 7.64 6.85
N LYS A 85 -11.93 8.94 7.23
CA LYS A 85 -11.80 9.35 8.64
C LYS A 85 -12.93 8.76 9.48
N LEU A 86 -14.16 8.85 9.01
CA LEU A 86 -15.33 8.34 9.74
C LEU A 86 -15.23 6.83 9.96
N TYR A 87 -14.84 6.09 8.91
CA TYR A 87 -14.60 4.64 8.98
C TYR A 87 -13.49 4.27 9.98
N LEU A 88 -12.33 4.92 9.88
CA LEU A 88 -11.16 4.61 10.72
C LEU A 88 -11.38 5.03 12.18
N THR A 89 -12.11 6.13 12.42
CA THR A 89 -12.47 6.57 13.77
C THR A 89 -13.35 5.53 14.47
N ALA A 90 -14.29 4.91 13.74
CA ALA A 90 -15.12 3.84 14.27
C ALA A 90 -14.33 2.58 14.67
N GLN A 91 -13.16 2.34 14.07
CA GLN A 91 -12.27 1.22 14.44
C GLN A 91 -11.49 1.46 15.75
N GLY A 92 -11.42 2.70 16.24
CA GLY A 92 -10.79 3.03 17.54
C GLY A 92 -9.27 2.84 17.59
N LYS A 93 -8.59 2.67 16.45
CA LYS A 93 -7.13 2.58 16.35
C LYS A 93 -6.51 3.91 15.93
N PRO A 94 -5.27 4.24 16.34
CA PRO A 94 -4.53 5.37 15.80
C PRO A 94 -4.37 5.24 14.28
N PHE A 95 -4.73 6.29 13.55
CA PHE A 95 -4.67 6.27 12.10
C PHE A 95 -4.11 7.57 11.51
N GLU A 96 -3.61 7.47 10.28
CA GLU A 96 -3.24 8.61 9.45
C GLU A 96 -3.82 8.43 8.06
N ILE A 97 -4.06 9.53 7.35
CA ILE A 97 -4.54 9.49 5.97
C ILE A 97 -3.46 10.03 5.06
N ILE A 98 -3.14 9.23 4.05
CA ILE A 98 -2.28 9.61 2.94
C ILE A 98 -3.18 9.78 1.72
N SER A 99 -3.00 10.89 1.00
CA SER A 99 -3.74 11.16 -0.22
C SER A 99 -2.82 11.52 -1.37
N ASP A 100 -3.19 11.13 -2.58
CA ASP A 100 -2.49 11.54 -3.80
C ASP A 100 -3.47 12.01 -4.88
N ILE A 101 -2.99 12.91 -5.73
CA ILE A 101 -3.65 13.29 -6.98
C ILE A 101 -2.77 12.84 -8.14
N GLY A 102 -3.29 11.97 -8.99
CA GLY A 102 -2.61 11.42 -10.15
C GLY A 102 -3.12 10.03 -10.53
N SER A 103 -2.81 9.61 -11.75
CA SER A 103 -3.24 8.33 -12.30
C SER A 103 -2.82 7.12 -11.45
N GLY A 104 -3.63 6.05 -11.50
CA GLY A 104 -3.35 4.77 -10.87
C GLY A 104 -2.11 4.05 -11.38
N ILE A 105 -1.53 4.47 -12.52
CA ILE A 105 -0.31 3.87 -13.09
C ILE A 105 0.97 4.64 -12.74
N ASP A 106 0.87 5.81 -12.10
CA ASP A 106 2.03 6.58 -11.66
C ASP A 106 2.57 6.06 -10.32
N TYR A 107 3.64 5.27 -10.36
CA TYR A 107 4.28 4.77 -9.13
C TYR A 107 5.19 5.80 -8.43
N LYS A 108 5.32 7.03 -8.97
CA LYS A 108 6.22 8.06 -8.43
C LYS A 108 5.54 9.05 -7.50
N LYS A 109 4.22 8.93 -7.31
CA LYS A 109 3.40 9.77 -6.43
C LYS A 109 3.97 9.84 -5.02
N LYS A 110 3.82 11.01 -4.37
CA LYS A 110 4.48 11.28 -3.09
C LYS A 110 3.86 10.47 -1.96
N GLY A 111 2.53 10.38 -1.92
CA GLY A 111 1.81 9.59 -0.93
C GLY A 111 2.11 8.09 -1.05
N LEU A 112 2.08 7.53 -2.25
CA LEU A 112 2.43 6.13 -2.49
C LEU A 112 3.86 5.81 -2.04
N LYS A 113 4.84 6.67 -2.35
CA LYS A 113 6.23 6.50 -1.89
C LYS A 113 6.33 6.54 -0.37
N GLU A 114 5.62 7.45 0.27
CA GLU A 114 5.60 7.56 1.73
C GLU A 114 4.93 6.33 2.35
N LEU A 115 3.84 5.84 1.79
CA LEU A 115 3.17 4.60 2.20
C LEU A 115 4.15 3.41 2.13
N MET A 116 4.79 3.19 0.99
CA MET A 116 5.76 2.10 0.81
C MET A 116 6.96 2.23 1.76
N LYS A 117 7.43 3.45 1.99
CA LYS A 117 8.50 3.73 2.96
C LYS A 117 8.07 3.39 4.39
N ARG A 118 6.84 3.70 4.79
CA ARG A 118 6.34 3.39 6.14
C ARG A 118 6.09 1.90 6.33
N ILE A 119 5.59 1.21 5.31
CA ILE A 119 5.45 -0.25 5.28
C ILE A 119 6.82 -0.91 5.47
N SER A 120 7.82 -0.50 4.69
CA SER A 120 9.20 -1.04 4.82
C SER A 120 9.90 -0.67 6.13
N GLN A 121 9.48 0.40 6.81
CA GLN A 121 9.92 0.74 8.16
C GLN A 121 9.14 0.00 9.26
N ASN A 122 8.23 -0.89 8.90
CA ASN A 122 7.39 -1.67 9.81
C ASN A 122 6.53 -0.79 10.76
N LYS A 123 6.13 0.40 10.29
CA LYS A 123 5.34 1.38 11.06
C LYS A 123 3.84 1.30 10.82
N VAL A 124 3.41 0.43 9.92
CA VAL A 124 2.01 0.37 9.43
C VAL A 124 1.43 -0.97 9.83
N ASP A 125 0.36 -0.97 10.62
CA ASP A 125 -0.37 -2.18 11.02
C ASP A 125 -1.23 -2.69 9.85
N LYS A 126 -1.95 -1.74 9.25
CA LYS A 126 -2.92 -2.02 8.20
C LYS A 126 -3.04 -0.82 7.27
N VAL A 127 -3.22 -1.08 5.99
CA VAL A 127 -3.60 -0.09 4.99
C VAL A 127 -5.06 -0.29 4.64
N VAL A 128 -5.82 0.78 4.58
CA VAL A 128 -7.24 0.76 4.22
C VAL A 128 -7.46 1.60 2.97
N VAL A 129 -8.11 1.02 1.97
CA VAL A 129 -8.44 1.66 0.69
C VAL A 129 -9.90 1.40 0.36
N PHE A 130 -10.53 2.30 -0.40
CA PHE A 130 -11.89 2.06 -0.87
C PHE A 130 -11.96 0.93 -1.90
N TYR A 131 -11.05 0.94 -2.88
CA TYR A 131 -10.99 -0.03 -3.98
C TYR A 131 -9.54 -0.38 -4.31
N LYS A 132 -9.31 -1.51 -5.00
CA LYS A 132 -7.96 -1.95 -5.40
C LYS A 132 -7.26 -0.93 -6.31
N ASP A 133 -8.01 -0.41 -7.28
CA ASP A 133 -7.51 0.55 -8.27
C ASP A 133 -7.19 1.94 -7.70
N ARG A 134 -7.76 2.28 -6.54
CA ARG A 134 -7.43 3.51 -5.80
C ARG A 134 -6.00 3.48 -5.30
N LEU A 135 -5.51 2.32 -4.88
CA LEU A 135 -4.10 2.14 -4.56
C LEU A 135 -3.24 2.21 -5.83
N LEU A 136 -3.48 1.28 -6.75
CA LEU A 136 -2.77 1.11 -8.01
C LEU A 136 -3.65 0.43 -9.05
N ARG A 137 -3.60 0.89 -10.30
CA ARG A 137 -4.33 0.25 -11.41
C ARG A 137 -3.70 -1.10 -11.80
N PHE A 138 -2.37 -1.20 -11.71
CA PHE A 138 -1.62 -2.43 -11.94
C PHE A 138 -0.59 -2.64 -10.83
N GLY A 139 -0.30 -3.90 -10.52
CA GLY A 139 0.69 -4.24 -9.49
C GLY A 139 0.17 -4.11 -8.06
N PHE A 140 -1.14 -4.14 -7.86
CA PHE A 140 -1.75 -4.23 -6.53
C PHE A 140 -1.22 -5.47 -5.79
N GLU A 141 -1.17 -6.61 -6.47
CA GLU A 141 -0.70 -7.90 -5.93
C GLU A 141 0.76 -7.83 -5.48
N LEU A 142 1.58 -7.02 -6.16
CA LEU A 142 2.97 -6.79 -5.76
C LEU A 142 3.04 -5.98 -4.47
N VAL A 143 2.20 -4.95 -4.33
CA VAL A 143 2.14 -4.14 -3.10
C VAL A 143 1.56 -4.95 -1.95
N GLU A 144 0.53 -5.75 -2.19
CA GLU A 144 -0.05 -6.69 -1.22
C GLU A 144 0.99 -7.71 -0.74
N TYR A 145 1.74 -8.31 -1.67
CA TYR A 145 2.84 -9.21 -1.31
C TYR A 145 3.90 -8.49 -0.46
N ILE A 146 4.36 -7.30 -0.87
CA ILE A 146 5.33 -6.53 -0.09
C ILE A 146 4.78 -6.21 1.31
N ALA A 147 3.52 -5.77 1.41
CA ALA A 147 2.88 -5.46 2.69
C ALA A 147 2.85 -6.69 3.61
N SER A 148 2.52 -7.86 3.06
CA SER A 148 2.51 -9.12 3.81
C SER A 148 3.87 -9.49 4.40
N LEU A 149 4.98 -9.18 3.71
CA LEU A 149 6.35 -9.40 4.21
C LEU A 149 6.66 -8.55 5.46
N TYR A 150 5.96 -7.45 5.66
CA TYR A 150 6.10 -6.55 6.81
C TYR A 150 4.94 -6.69 7.81
N ASP A 151 4.19 -7.80 7.79
CA ASP A 151 3.01 -8.02 8.64
C ASP A 151 1.96 -6.89 8.50
N CYS A 152 1.80 -6.34 7.31
CA CYS A 152 0.85 -5.28 7.02
C CYS A 152 -0.27 -5.81 6.12
N ASP A 153 -1.51 -5.73 6.59
CA ASP A 153 -2.68 -6.14 5.80
C ASP A 153 -3.21 -4.97 4.98
N ILE A 154 -3.77 -5.27 3.79
CA ILE A 154 -4.49 -4.27 2.97
C ILE A 154 -5.98 -4.61 2.99
N GLU A 155 -6.78 -3.73 3.57
CA GLU A 155 -8.23 -3.86 3.68
C GLU A 155 -8.93 -2.98 2.63
N ILE A 156 -9.92 -3.55 1.96
CA ILE A 156 -10.70 -2.89 0.91
C ILE A 156 -12.12 -2.67 1.47
N ILE A 157 -12.57 -1.42 1.55
CA ILE A 157 -13.86 -1.05 2.17
C ILE A 157 -15.05 -1.30 1.23
N ASP A 158 -14.91 -0.97 -0.06
CA ASP A 158 -16.04 -0.87 -0.97
C ASP A 158 -15.82 -1.74 -2.24
N HIS A 159 -16.91 -2.28 -2.76
CA HIS A 159 -16.98 -3.09 -3.98
C HIS A 159 -17.96 -2.51 -5.00
N THR A 160 -18.52 -1.31 -4.76
CA THR A 160 -19.47 -0.68 -5.67
C THR A 160 -18.76 -0.04 -6.88
N GLU A 161 -18.85 -0.69 -8.03
CA GLU A 161 -18.45 -0.13 -9.33
C GLU A 161 -19.35 1.06 -9.68
N LYS A 162 -18.86 2.29 -9.57
CA LYS A 162 -19.43 3.46 -10.28
C LYS A 162 -18.49 4.65 -10.16
N THR A 163 -18.17 5.27 -11.31
CA THR A 163 -17.15 6.32 -11.61
C THR A 163 -15.84 5.85 -12.27
N GLU A 164 -15.67 4.55 -12.53
CA GLU A 164 -14.41 3.99 -13.04
C GLU A 164 -14.16 4.19 -14.55
N GLN A 165 -15.20 4.33 -15.38
CA GLN A 165 -15.05 4.30 -16.84
C GLN A 165 -14.16 5.43 -17.38
N GLN A 166 -14.36 6.66 -16.91
CA GLN A 166 -13.57 7.80 -17.35
C GLN A 166 -12.10 7.67 -16.91
N GLU A 167 -11.85 7.21 -15.68
CA GLU A 167 -10.48 6.98 -15.20
C GLU A 167 -9.79 5.82 -15.92
N LEU A 168 -10.52 4.78 -16.31
CA LEU A 168 -10.00 3.66 -17.11
C LEU A 168 -9.57 4.13 -18.50
N VAL A 169 -10.37 4.99 -19.14
CA VAL A 169 -10.02 5.61 -20.43
C VAL A 169 -8.78 6.49 -20.29
N GLU A 170 -8.72 7.33 -19.24
CA GLU A 170 -7.54 8.16 -18.97
C GLU A 170 -6.27 7.31 -18.75
N ASP A 171 -6.37 6.23 -17.98
CA ASP A 171 -5.24 5.33 -17.74
C ASP A 171 -4.82 4.61 -19.04
N LEU A 172 -5.77 4.17 -19.86
CA LEU A 172 -5.49 3.57 -21.17
C LEU A 172 -4.79 4.57 -22.10
N VAL A 173 -5.28 5.81 -22.18
CA VAL A 173 -4.66 6.90 -22.95
C VAL A 173 -3.23 7.14 -22.45
N GLN A 174 -2.98 7.15 -21.14
CA GLN A 174 -1.63 7.31 -20.59
C GLN A 174 -0.72 6.14 -20.95
N ILE A 175 -1.20 4.90 -20.88
CA ILE A 175 -0.44 3.71 -21.31
C ILE A 175 -0.06 3.84 -22.79
N ILE A 176 -1.03 4.08 -23.67
CA ILE A 176 -0.79 4.24 -25.11
C ILE A 176 0.19 5.39 -25.36
N THR A 177 0.08 6.50 -24.63
CA THR A 177 0.98 7.64 -24.73
C THR A 177 2.42 7.27 -24.38
N VAL A 178 2.64 6.57 -23.26
CA VAL A 178 3.98 6.11 -22.85
C VAL A 178 4.57 5.16 -23.89
N PHE A 179 3.78 4.23 -24.43
CA PHE A 179 4.22 3.35 -25.51
C PHE A 179 4.49 4.11 -26.82
N SER A 180 3.67 5.10 -27.16
CA SER A 180 3.84 5.95 -28.35
C SER A 180 5.13 6.75 -28.32
N CYS A 181 5.53 7.26 -27.15
CA CYS A 181 6.79 7.98 -26.96
C CYS A 181 8.02 7.06 -27.07
N LYS A 182 7.87 5.77 -26.78
CA LYS A 182 8.91 4.75 -26.95
C LYS A 182 9.01 4.22 -28.39
N LEU A 183 7.94 4.35 -29.17
CA LEU A 183 7.90 3.97 -30.58
C LEU A 183 8.49 5.08 -31.45
N GLN A 184 9.24 4.72 -32.51
CA GLN A 184 9.77 5.66 -33.50
C GLN A 184 9.04 5.56 -34.86
N GLY A 185 9.00 6.67 -35.60
CA GLY A 185 8.52 6.72 -36.99
C GLY A 185 7.00 6.56 -37.15
N LYS A 186 6.57 5.93 -38.26
CA LYS A 186 5.15 5.80 -38.65
C LYS A 186 4.25 5.16 -37.58
N ARG A 187 4.83 4.31 -36.71
CA ARG A 187 4.11 3.65 -35.60
C ARG A 187 3.73 4.62 -34.49
N ALA A 188 4.58 5.60 -34.19
CA ALA A 188 4.28 6.64 -33.20
C ALA A 188 3.11 7.53 -33.67
N ASN A 189 3.06 7.85 -34.97
CA ASN A 189 1.98 8.66 -35.53
C ASN A 189 0.63 7.94 -35.50
N LYS A 190 0.61 6.63 -35.78
CA LYS A 190 -0.62 5.82 -35.68
C LYS A 190 -1.11 5.72 -34.24
N ALA A 191 -0.21 5.55 -33.28
CA ALA A 191 -0.56 5.49 -31.87
C ALA A 191 -1.03 6.85 -31.32
N ARG A 192 -0.43 7.98 -31.75
CA ARG A 192 -0.95 9.33 -31.45
C ARG A 192 -2.32 9.60 -32.05
N LYS A 193 -2.61 9.06 -33.25
CA LYS A 193 -3.93 9.19 -33.89
C LYS A 193 -5.01 8.43 -33.09
N LEU A 194 -4.70 7.20 -32.65
CA LEU A 194 -5.55 6.42 -31.76
C LEU A 194 -5.82 7.13 -30.42
N VAL A 195 -4.80 7.75 -29.82
CA VAL A 195 -4.98 8.54 -28.60
C VAL A 195 -5.95 9.70 -28.84
N LYS A 196 -5.85 10.38 -29.98
CA LYS A 196 -6.71 11.52 -30.31
C LYS A 196 -8.16 11.08 -30.51
N GLU A 197 -8.38 9.99 -31.24
CA GLU A 197 -9.72 9.40 -31.45
C GLU A 197 -10.36 8.97 -30.11
N LEU A 198 -9.60 8.35 -29.20
CA LEU A 198 -10.10 7.96 -27.88
C LEU A 198 -10.43 9.15 -26.95
N ILE A 199 -9.74 10.27 -27.11
CA ILE A 199 -10.03 11.50 -26.35
C ILE A 199 -11.28 12.19 -26.91
N ASP A 200 -11.45 12.19 -28.23
CA ASP A 200 -12.58 12.84 -28.91
C ASP A 200 -13.89 12.03 -28.72
N ASP A 201 -13.86 10.70 -28.79
CA ASP A 201 -15.04 9.83 -28.55
C ASP A 201 -15.49 9.84 -27.07
N GLY A 202 -14.57 10.02 -26.12
CA GLY A 202 -14.88 10.09 -24.68
C GLY A 202 -15.49 11.43 -24.22
N GLY A 203 -15.62 12.41 -25.13
CA GLY A 203 -16.14 13.75 -24.83
C GLY A 203 -17.60 14.00 -25.25
N GLU A 204 -18.26 13.06 -25.94
CA GLU A 204 -19.58 13.32 -26.56
C GLU A 204 -20.79 12.73 -25.81
N GLU A 205 -20.64 11.95 -24.74
CA GLU A 205 -21.81 11.28 -24.11
C GLU A 205 -22.51 12.02 -22.95
N ASP A 206 -21.98 13.13 -22.41
CA ASP A 206 -22.53 13.73 -21.17
C ASP A 206 -23.38 15.00 -21.33
N ASP A 207 -23.75 15.45 -22.54
CA ASP A 207 -24.48 16.73 -22.69
C ASP A 207 -25.74 16.71 -23.59
N LYS A 208 -26.40 15.55 -23.73
CA LYS A 208 -27.73 15.47 -24.37
C LYS A 208 -28.72 14.66 -23.56
N ASN A 209 -29.08 15.15 -22.38
CA ASN A 209 -30.35 14.79 -21.76
C ASN A 209 -30.84 15.84 -20.75
N ASN A 210 -31.06 17.09 -21.20
CA ASN A 210 -32.14 17.90 -20.63
C ASN A 210 -32.56 19.07 -21.54
N SER A 211 -33.45 18.80 -22.49
CA SER A 211 -34.39 19.82 -22.98
C SER A 211 -35.67 19.15 -23.46
N SER A 212 -36.52 18.75 -22.50
CA SER A 212 -37.92 18.48 -22.81
C SER A 212 -38.59 19.78 -23.24
N HIS A 213 -38.96 19.81 -24.53
CA HIS A 213 -39.90 20.74 -25.15
C HIS A 213 -41.07 21.09 -24.22
N ALA A 214 -41.29 22.39 -24.00
CA ALA A 214 -42.60 22.94 -23.75
C ALA A 214 -42.91 23.90 -24.90
N ASP A 215 -43.67 23.42 -25.88
CA ASP A 215 -44.14 24.21 -27.01
C ASP A 215 -45.23 25.21 -26.56
N PRO A 216 -45.30 26.42 -27.16
CA PRO A 216 -46.38 27.36 -26.89
C PRO A 216 -47.58 27.10 -27.81
N LYS A 217 -48.78 27.06 -27.21
CA LYS A 217 -50.05 27.43 -27.83
C LYS A 217 -50.85 28.29 -26.88
#